data_AF-A0A3D5Y709-F1
#
_entry.id   AF-A0A3D5Y709-F1
#
_cell.length_a   1.000
_cell.length_b   1.000
_cell.length_c   1.000
_cell.angle_alpha   90.00
_cell.angle_beta   90.00
_cell.angle_gamma   90.00
#
_symmetry.space_group_name_H-M   'P 1'
#
loop_
_entity.id
_entity.type
_entity.pdbx_description
1 polymer ?
#
loop_
_entity_poly.entity_id
_entity_poly.type
_entity_poly.pdbx_seq_one_letter_code
_entity_poly.pdbx_strand_id
1 'polypeptide(L)'
;MKKNMYSTAEVANILHLSRIEIFRKIKAGKIKAQKIGRNYVIPLESIEEILGETIGTHKKEEIERVIDKALKDYGEAFKRLSEE
;
A
#
# COMPACT_ATOMS: atom_id res chain seq x y z
N MET A 1 2.38 -22.26 -6.52
CA MET A 1 3.13 -22.18 -5.25
C MET A 1 3.03 -20.75 -4.74
N LYS A 2 2.51 -20.52 -3.52
CA LYS A 2 2.50 -19.16 -2.94
C LYS A 2 3.95 -18.74 -2.67
N LYS A 3 4.35 -17.57 -3.18
CA LYS A 3 5.68 -17.02 -2.99
C LYS A 3 5.68 -16.31 -1.64
N ASN A 4 6.33 -16.87 -0.63
CA ASN A 4 6.29 -16.32 0.74
C ASN A 4 7.30 -15.17 0.96
N MET A 5 8.09 -14.82 -0.06
CA MET A 5 9.16 -13.81 0.04
C MET A 5 9.10 -12.88 -1.17
N TYR A 6 9.15 -11.58 -0.88
CA TYR A 6 9.05 -10.50 -1.85
C TYR A 6 10.29 -9.63 -1.82
N SER A 7 10.75 -9.19 -2.98
CA SER A 7 11.80 -8.18 -3.08
C SER A 7 11.30 -6.81 -2.64
N THR A 8 12.24 -5.92 -2.30
CA THR A 8 11.92 -4.52 -2.00
C THR A 8 11.20 -3.80 -3.14
N ALA A 9 11.46 -4.19 -4.40
CA ALA A 9 10.77 -3.65 -5.57
C ALA A 9 9.32 -4.14 -5.67
N GLU A 10 9.07 -5.42 -5.40
CA GLU A 10 7.70 -5.97 -5.37
C GLU A 10 6.88 -5.31 -4.25
N VAL A 11 7.45 -5.18 -3.04
CA VAL A 11 6.76 -4.53 -1.92
C VAL A 11 6.51 -3.04 -2.17
N ALA A 12 7.45 -2.34 -2.80
CA ALA A 12 7.25 -0.94 -3.21
C ALA A 12 6.03 -0.79 -4.13
N ASN A 13 5.86 -1.70 -5.10
CA ASN A 13 4.71 -1.70 -5.99
C ASN A 13 3.40 -2.03 -5.24
N ILE A 14 3.42 -3.01 -4.34
CA ILE A 14 2.23 -3.41 -3.55
C ILE A 14 1.76 -2.28 -2.63
N LEU A 15 2.69 -1.61 -1.95
CA LEU A 15 2.38 -0.54 -1.00
C LEU A 15 2.26 0.84 -1.65
N HIS A 16 2.49 0.96 -2.97
CA HIS A 16 2.58 2.23 -3.70
C HIS A 16 3.57 3.22 -3.04
N LEU A 17 4.68 2.71 -2.53
CA LEU A 17 5.76 3.49 -1.92
C LEU A 17 7.01 3.47 -2.81
N SER A 18 7.91 4.42 -2.62
CA SER A 18 9.21 4.35 -3.28
C SER A 18 10.06 3.22 -2.68
N ARG A 19 10.94 2.62 -3.49
CA ARG A 19 11.91 1.61 -3.01
C ARG A 19 12.81 2.14 -1.89
N ILE A 20 13.08 3.45 -1.91
CA ILE A 20 13.86 4.16 -0.88
C ILE A 20 13.10 4.17 0.44
N GLU A 21 11.78 4.44 0.41
CA GLU A 21 10.95 4.42 1.61
C GLU A 21 10.84 3.02 2.22
N ILE A 22 10.70 1.98 1.39
CA ILE A 22 10.77 0.59 1.84
C ILE A 22 12.11 0.30 2.52
N PHE A 23 13.23 0.71 1.90
CA PHE A 23 14.56 0.53 2.48
C PHE A 23 14.73 1.26 3.82
N ARG A 24 14.26 2.51 3.90
CA ARG A 24 14.27 3.31 5.14
C ARG A 24 13.47 2.64 6.25
N LYS A 25 12.27 2.13 5.95
CA LYS A 25 11.43 1.43 6.92
C LYS A 25 12.05 0.09 7.37
N ILE A 26 12.73 -0.65 6.48
CA ILE A 26 13.53 -1.83 6.85
C ILE A 26 14.64 -1.44 7.83
N LYS A 27 15.40 -0.37 7.51
CA LYS A 27 16.48 0.12 8.38
C LYS A 27 16.00 0.63 9.73
N ALA A 28 14.79 1.19 9.77
CA ALA A 28 14.13 1.63 11.00
C ALA A 28 13.49 0.48 11.80
N GLY A 29 13.56 -0.78 11.32
CA GLY A 29 12.95 -1.94 11.98
C GLY A 29 11.42 -2.01 11.85
N LYS A 30 10.81 -1.14 11.04
CA LYS A 30 9.35 -1.10 10.80
C LYS A 30 8.88 -2.14 9.80
N ILE A 31 9.78 -2.69 8.99
CA ILE A 31 9.51 -3.79 8.05
C ILE A 31 10.48 -4.89 8.39
N LYS A 32 9.96 -6.06 8.76
CA LYS A 32 10.78 -7.25 8.96
C LYS A 32 11.25 -7.71 7.59
N ALA A 33 12.56 -7.80 7.40
CA ALA A 33 13.15 -8.25 6.16
C ALA A 33 14.43 -9.05 6.44
N GLN A 34 14.69 -10.06 5.61
CA GLN A 34 15.93 -10.83 5.64
C GLN A 34 16.90 -10.28 4.58
N LYS A 35 18.15 -10.05 4.97
CA LYS A 35 19.20 -9.64 4.02
C LYS A 35 19.80 -10.89 3.38
N ILE A 36 19.72 -10.98 2.05
CA ILE A 36 20.32 -12.05 1.26
C ILE A 36 21.29 -11.41 0.28
N GLY A 37 22.59 -11.54 0.57
CA GLY A 37 23.65 -10.86 -0.18
C GLY A 37 23.49 -9.34 -0.16
N ARG A 38 23.27 -8.74 -1.34
CA ARG A 38 23.05 -7.29 -1.52
C ARG A 38 21.58 -6.88 -1.47
N ASN A 39 20.67 -7.85 -1.43
CA ASN A 39 19.24 -7.62 -1.52
C ASN A 39 18.54 -7.85 -0.17
N TYR A 40 17.36 -7.27 -0.03
CA TYR A 40 16.45 -7.56 1.08
C TYR A 40 15.24 -8.31 0.53
N VAL A 41 14.82 -9.35 1.25
CA VAL A 41 13.58 -10.07 1.01
C VAL A 41 12.65 -9.87 2.19
N ILE A 42 11.38 -9.65 1.90
CA ILE A 42 10.34 -9.28 2.85
C ILE A 42 9.31 -10.42 2.84
N PRO A 43 9.04 -11.05 3.99
CA PRO A 43 8.06 -12.12 4.08
C PRO A 43 6.63 -11.57 3.94
N LEU A 44 5.71 -12.38 3.42
CA LEU A 44 4.31 -11.97 3.20
C LEU A 44 3.66 -11.42 4.47
N GLU A 45 3.93 -12.07 5.60
CA GLU A 45 3.37 -11.74 6.91
C GLU A 45 3.76 -10.31 7.33
N SER A 46 4.98 -9.87 6.98
CA SER A 46 5.40 -8.49 7.26
C SER A 46 4.67 -7.49 6.37
N ILE A 47 4.33 -7.86 5.13
CA ILE A 47 3.56 -7.00 4.22
C ILE A 47 2.13 -6.85 4.74
N GLU A 48 1.52 -7.94 5.20
CA GLU A 48 0.18 -7.96 5.79
C GLU A 48 0.11 -7.11 7.07
N GLU A 49 1.10 -7.21 7.95
CA GLU A 49 1.25 -6.39 9.16
C GLU A 49 1.26 -4.89 8.79
N ILE A 50 2.08 -4.50 7.81
CA ILE A 50 2.17 -3.10 7.34
C ILE A 50 0.90 -2.65 6.63
N LEU A 51 0.27 -3.50 5.82
CA LEU A 51 -0.99 -3.18 5.15
C LEU A 51 -2.09 -2.93 6.18
N GLY A 52 -2.17 -3.74 7.24
CA GLY A 52 -3.08 -3.54 8.36
C GLY A 52 -2.84 -2.19 9.05
N GLU A 53 -1.59 -1.86 9.34
CA GLU A 53 -1.21 -0.57 9.94
C GLU A 53 -1.49 0.63 9.00
N THR A 54 -1.18 0.50 7.72
CA THR A 54 -1.22 1.59 6.73
C THR A 54 -2.65 1.89 6.25
N ILE A 55 -3.48 0.86 6.09
CA ILE A 55 -4.92 1.02 5.76
C ILE A 55 -5.68 1.64 6.94
N GLY A 56 -5.27 1.35 8.17
CA GLY A 56 -5.93 1.85 9.38
C GLY A 56 -5.88 3.36 9.59
N THR A 57 -4.99 4.10 8.90
CA THR A 57 -4.82 5.55 9.16
C THR A 57 -4.57 6.41 7.92
N HIS A 58 -3.71 6.01 6.98
CA HIS A 58 -3.29 6.91 5.90
C HIS A 58 -4.15 6.86 4.63
N LYS A 59 -4.72 5.69 4.30
CA LYS A 59 -5.50 5.54 3.06
C LYS A 59 -6.93 6.06 3.17
N LYS A 60 -7.52 6.08 4.37
CA LYS A 60 -8.90 6.52 4.56
C LYS A 60 -9.08 8.00 4.20
N GLU A 61 -8.25 8.88 4.74
CA GLU A 61 -8.38 10.33 4.50
C GLU A 61 -8.03 10.75 3.06
N GLU A 62 -7.13 10.02 2.39
CA GLU A 62 -6.79 10.28 1.00
C GLU A 62 -7.87 9.75 0.06
N ILE A 63 -8.40 8.55 0.34
CA ILE A 63 -9.53 7.98 -0.38
C ILE A 63 -10.77 8.86 -0.21
N GLU A 64 -11.11 9.28 1.02
CA GLU A 64 -12.24 10.16 1.30
C GLU A 64 -12.13 11.48 0.53
N ARG A 65 -10.94 12.11 0.51
CA ARG A 65 -10.72 13.35 -0.26
C ARG A 65 -10.88 13.16 -1.77
N VAL A 66 -10.43 12.04 -2.32
CA VAL A 66 -10.59 11.74 -3.75
C VAL A 66 -12.03 11.42 -4.08
N ILE A 67 -12.74 10.69 -3.21
CA ILE A 67 -14.17 10.40 -3.33
C ILE A 67 -14.98 11.70 -3.25
N ASP A 68 -14.73 12.58 -2.28
CA ASP A 68 -15.41 13.87 -2.14
C ASP A 68 -15.23 14.75 -3.37
N LYS A 69 -14.01 14.76 -3.93
CA LYS A 69 -13.74 15.49 -5.17
C LYS A 69 -14.50 14.87 -6.36
N ALA A 70 -14.48 13.55 -6.50
CA ALA A 70 -15.20 12.86 -7.57
C ALA A 70 -16.72 13.02 -7.46
N LEU A 71 -17.29 12.98 -6.25
CA LEU A 71 -18.72 13.22 -5.99
C LEU A 71 -19.11 14.67 -6.26
N LYS A 72 -18.24 15.64 -5.95
CA LYS A 72 -18.45 17.04 -6.28
C LYS A 72 -18.46 17.30 -7.79
N ASP A 73 -17.53 16.68 -8.51
CA ASP A 73 -17.34 16.94 -9.94
C ASP A 73 -18.32 16.13 -10.81
N TYR A 74 -18.79 14.96 -10.35
CA TYR A 74 -19.59 14.02 -11.15
C TYR A 74 -20.81 13.42 -10.43
N GLY A 75 -21.21 13.95 -9.26
CA GLY A 75 -22.28 13.38 -8.43
C GLY A 75 -23.62 13.20 -9.17
N GLU A 76 -23.97 14.15 -10.05
CA GLU A 76 -25.19 14.07 -10.88
C GLU A 76 -25.16 12.87 -11.84
N ALA A 77 -23.98 12.58 -12.42
CA ALA A 77 -23.81 11.46 -13.37
C ALA A 77 -23.87 10.10 -12.66
N PHE A 78 -23.26 10.00 -11.47
CA PHE A 78 -23.33 8.79 -10.65
C PHE A 78 -24.74 8.53 -10.11
N LYS A 79 -25.49 9.58 -9.75
CA LYS A 79 -26.88 9.46 -9.30
C LYS A 79 -27.77 8.90 -10.41
N ARG A 80 -27.62 9.41 -11.64
CA ARG A 80 -28.37 8.93 -12.82
C ARG A 80 -28.03 7.50 -13.21
N LEU A 81 -26.78 7.06 -13.01
CA LEU A 81 -26.35 5.67 -13.21
C LEU A 81 -26.78 4.72 -12.09
N SER A 82 -27.13 5.24 -10.91
CA SER A 82 -27.57 4.43 -9.77
C SER A 82 -29.09 4.20 -9.77
N GLU A 83 -29.83 4.96 -10.57
CA GLU A 83 -31.28 4.85 -10.77
C GLU A 83 -31.66 3.91 -11.94
N GLU A 84 -30.66 3.30 -12.59
CA GLU A 84 -30.79 2.30 -13.67
C GLU A 84 -30.30 0.92 -13.19
#